data_AF-A0A9Q1BLK2-F1
#
_entry.id   AF-A0A9Q1BLK2-F1
#
_cell.length_a   1.000
_cell.length_b   1.000
_cell.length_c   1.000
_cell.angle_alpha   90.00
_cell.angle_beta   90.00
_cell.angle_gamma   90.00
#
_symmetry.space_group_name_H-M   'P 1'
#
loop_
_entity.id
_entity.type
_entity.pdbx_description
1 polymer ?
#
loop_
_entity_poly.entity_id
_entity_poly.type
_entity_poly.pdbx_seq_one_letter_code
_entity_poly.pdbx_strand_id
1 'polypeptide(L)'
;MYIYIYIYIYIYIYIYIYIYIYIYIYIYIYILKNIQKDINRRLSEISSSESEFNSAKHIYQKALNDSGYDYNLKYEQKKKKKTQKPKRNRKRNITWYNPPYDKNMKTNIGQKFLQIVNKCFPKVHPLHKICNKNTIKISYSCMPNINTVIQGDNKRKINKERDEKDTDNKEERKCNRRIKQNCPLKGGMPTIRGYPPS
;
A
#
# COMPACT_ATOMS: atom_id res chain seq x y z
N MET A 1 -7.17 43.34 47.15
CA MET A 1 -7.38 42.63 45.86
C MET A 1 -6.06 42.12 45.25
N TYR A 2 -5.02 42.95 45.07
CA TYR A 2 -3.74 42.54 44.47
C TYR A 2 -3.00 41.38 45.16
N ILE A 3 -3.02 41.32 46.50
CA ILE A 3 -2.36 40.25 47.27
C ILE A 3 -2.96 38.88 46.96
N TYR A 4 -4.29 38.78 46.85
CA TYR A 4 -4.98 37.53 46.51
C TYR A 4 -4.64 37.04 45.10
N ILE A 5 -4.53 37.97 44.14
CA ILE A 5 -4.13 37.64 42.76
C ILE A 5 -2.70 37.12 42.73
N TYR A 6 -1.78 37.76 43.48
CA TYR A 6 -0.39 37.32 43.57
C TYR A 6 -0.27 35.91 44.17
N ILE A 7 -0.96 35.65 45.28
CA ILE A 7 -0.98 34.33 45.93
C ILE A 7 -1.54 33.27 44.98
N TYR A 8 -2.62 33.58 44.26
CA TYR A 8 -3.22 32.66 43.29
C TYR A 8 -2.25 32.31 42.15
N ILE A 9 -1.60 33.32 41.57
CA ILE A 9 -0.60 33.12 40.49
C ILE A 9 0.57 32.28 41.00
N TYR A 10 1.08 32.56 42.21
CA TYR A 10 2.17 31.81 42.81
C TYR A 10 1.81 30.33 43.02
N ILE A 11 0.63 30.06 43.60
CA ILE A 11 0.13 28.69 43.79
C ILE A 11 -0.02 27.98 42.45
N TYR A 12 -0.58 28.65 41.43
CA TYR A 12 -0.74 28.08 40.10
C TYR A 12 0.61 27.69 39.47
N ILE A 13 1.59 28.60 39.51
CA ILE A 13 2.95 28.34 39.00
C ILE A 13 3.60 27.18 39.75
N TYR A 14 3.48 27.15 41.07
CA TYR A 14 4.02 26.08 41.90
C TYR A 14 3.42 24.71 41.53
N ILE A 15 2.08 24.63 41.40
CA ILE A 15 1.38 23.41 40.99
C ILE A 15 1.83 22.98 39.59
N TYR A 16 1.92 23.91 38.63
CA TYR A 16 2.35 23.61 37.27
C TYR A 16 3.77 23.02 37.24
N ILE A 17 4.71 23.65 37.95
CA ILE A 17 6.11 23.16 38.04
C ILE A 17 6.15 21.79 38.69
N TYR A 18 5.41 21.58 39.78
CA TYR A 18 5.34 20.28 40.46
C TYR A 18 4.83 19.18 39.54
N ILE A 19 3.74 19.42 38.81
CA ILE A 19 3.17 18.47 37.85
C ILE A 19 4.17 18.16 36.74
N TYR A 20 4.84 19.18 36.19
CA TYR A 20 5.83 19.00 35.14
C TYR A 20 7.00 18.11 35.59
N ILE A 21 7.56 18.40 36.77
CA ILE A 21 8.65 17.61 37.36
C ILE A 21 8.19 16.17 37.61
N TYR A 22 6.99 15.98 38.15
CA TYR A 22 6.44 14.65 38.40
C TYR A 22 6.30 13.83 37.11
N ILE A 23 5.74 14.43 36.05
CA ILE A 23 5.61 13.78 34.75
C ILE A 23 6.98 13.41 34.18
N TYR A 24 7.96 14.32 34.24
CA TYR A 24 9.30 14.09 33.74
C TYR A 24 9.97 12.90 34.46
N ILE A 25 9.91 12.87 35.78
CA ILE A 25 10.44 11.77 36.60
C ILE A 25 9.73 10.45 36.25
N TYR A 26 8.40 10.47 36.14
CA TYR A 26 7.61 9.28 35.80
C TYR A 26 8.00 8.71 34.44
N ILE A 27 8.09 9.56 33.42
CA ILE A 27 8.50 9.17 32.06
C ILE A 27 9.93 8.62 32.08
N TYR A 28 10.85 9.30 32.77
CA TYR A 28 12.25 8.87 32.88
C TYR A 28 12.36 7.46 33.48
N ILE A 29 11.69 7.21 34.60
CA ILE A 29 11.65 5.89 35.24
C ILE A 29 11.01 4.85 34.33
N TYR A 30 9.92 5.20 33.62
CA TYR A 30 9.25 4.30 32.70
C TYR A 30 10.17 3.87 31.55
N ILE A 31 10.91 4.81 30.94
CA ILE A 31 11.83 4.51 29.84
C ILE A 31 12.94 3.57 30.31
N LEU A 32 13.59 3.89 31.43
CA LEU A 32 14.69 3.07 31.96
C LEU A 32 14.27 1.63 32.28
N LYS A 33 13.04 1.44 32.78
CA LYS A 33 12.51 0.10 33.07
C LYS A 33 12.17 -0.73 31.83
N ASN A 34 11.85 -0.09 30.72
CA ASN A 34 11.37 -0.78 29.51
C ASN A 34 12.44 -0.96 28.43
N ILE A 35 13.57 -0.25 28.51
CA ILE A 35 14.60 -0.26 27.45
C ILE A 35 15.09 -1.66 27.10
N GLN A 36 15.34 -2.52 28.09
CA GLN A 36 15.79 -3.91 27.89
C GLN A 36 14.75 -4.72 27.10
N LYS A 37 13.47 -4.63 27.52
CA LYS A 37 12.35 -5.34 26.87
C LYS A 37 12.07 -4.80 25.47
N ASP A 38 12.19 -3.49 25.29
CA ASP A 38 11.96 -2.83 24.00
C ASP A 38 13.04 -3.19 22.98
N ILE A 39 14.30 -3.24 23.40
CA ILE A 39 15.40 -3.72 22.55
C ILE A 39 15.16 -5.17 22.15
N ASN A 40 14.82 -6.05 23.11
CA ASN A 40 14.54 -7.46 22.82
C ASN A 40 13.40 -7.65 21.83
N ARG A 41 12.28 -6.96 22.09
CA ARG A 41 11.10 -6.97 21.23
C ARG A 41 11.45 -6.45 19.85
N ARG A 42 12.13 -5.31 19.75
CA ARG A 42 12.48 -4.71 18.46
C ARG A 42 13.42 -5.60 17.65
N LEU A 43 14.45 -6.17 18.29
CA LEU A 43 15.38 -7.09 17.63
C LEU A 43 14.67 -8.35 17.14
N SER A 44 13.74 -8.90 17.94
CA SER A 44 12.91 -10.03 17.55
C SER A 44 11.95 -9.70 16.41
N GLU A 45 11.43 -8.46 16.35
CA GLU A 45 10.50 -8.01 15.32
C GLU A 45 11.13 -7.81 13.95
N ILE A 46 12.38 -7.34 13.91
CA ILE A 46 13.10 -7.08 12.65
C ILE A 46 13.78 -8.34 12.11
N SER A 47 14.05 -9.32 12.98
CA SER A 47 14.70 -10.58 12.59
C SER A 47 13.69 -11.52 11.95
N SER A 48 13.99 -12.05 10.76
CA SER A 48 13.08 -12.97 10.07
C SER A 48 13.12 -14.39 10.66
N SER A 49 14.24 -14.76 11.30
CA SER A 49 14.47 -16.05 11.93
C SER A 49 15.29 -15.91 13.21
N GLU A 50 15.32 -16.97 14.02
CA GLU A 50 16.16 -17.05 15.22
C GLU A 50 17.66 -17.02 14.88
N SER A 51 18.06 -17.55 13.73
CA SER A 51 19.45 -17.53 13.27
C SER A 51 19.94 -16.09 13.03
N GLU A 52 19.14 -15.28 12.32
CA GLU A 52 19.44 -13.85 12.10
C GLU A 52 19.45 -13.06 13.41
N PHE A 53 18.50 -13.35 14.30
CA PHE A 53 18.46 -12.75 15.63
C PHE A 53 19.77 -13.03 16.39
N ASN A 54 20.21 -14.29 16.43
CA ASN A 54 21.43 -14.68 17.14
C ASN A 54 22.69 -14.08 16.52
N SER A 55 22.73 -13.94 15.18
CA SER A 55 23.80 -13.23 14.49
C SER A 55 23.90 -11.78 14.94
N ALA A 56 22.78 -11.05 15.02
CA ALA A 56 22.74 -9.65 15.44
C ALA A 56 22.81 -9.46 16.97
N LYS A 57 22.43 -10.47 17.76
CA LYS A 57 22.27 -10.41 19.23
C LYS A 57 23.49 -9.85 19.95
N HIS A 58 24.69 -10.28 19.55
CA HIS A 58 25.92 -9.96 20.28
C HIS A 58 26.18 -8.45 20.38
N ILE A 59 25.85 -7.67 19.35
CA ILE A 59 26.05 -6.21 19.32
C ILE A 59 25.15 -5.53 20.37
N TYR A 60 23.87 -5.89 20.38
CA TYR A 60 22.90 -5.33 21.32
C TYR A 60 23.15 -5.80 22.75
N GLN A 61 23.54 -7.06 22.92
CA GLN A 61 23.89 -7.60 24.24
C GLN A 61 25.10 -6.89 24.83
N LYS A 62 26.13 -6.63 24.02
CA LYS A 62 27.29 -5.85 24.45
C LYS A 62 26.88 -4.45 24.90
N ALA A 63 26.09 -3.74 24.11
CA ALA A 63 25.62 -2.39 24.46
C ALA A 63 24.78 -2.36 25.76
N LEU A 64 23.96 -3.39 25.99
CA LEU A 64 23.21 -3.55 27.25
C LEU A 64 24.17 -3.76 28.44
N ASN A 65 25.15 -4.65 28.31
CA ASN A 65 26.12 -4.92 29.35
C ASN A 65 26.97 -3.68 29.68
N ASP A 66 27.42 -2.96 28.65
CA ASP A 66 28.19 -1.71 28.78
C ASP A 66 27.36 -0.61 29.48
N SER A 67 26.04 -0.64 29.33
CA SER A 67 25.09 0.27 29.98
C SER A 67 24.69 -0.18 31.40
N GLY A 68 25.26 -1.28 31.92
CA GLY A 68 24.97 -1.81 33.25
C GLY A 68 23.64 -2.58 33.36
N TYR A 69 23.04 -2.96 32.24
CA TYR A 69 21.79 -3.73 32.22
C TYR A 69 22.04 -5.23 32.27
N ASP A 70 21.60 -5.89 33.34
CA ASP A 70 21.55 -7.35 33.42
C ASP A 70 20.27 -7.88 32.75
N TYR A 71 20.31 -8.06 31.43
CA TYR A 71 19.22 -8.64 30.66
C TYR A 71 19.74 -9.46 29.50
N ASN A 72 19.28 -10.70 29.39
CA ASN A 72 19.66 -11.60 28.29
C ASN A 72 18.61 -11.55 27.16
N LEU A 73 19.03 -11.12 25.98
CA LEU A 73 18.19 -11.05 24.78
C LEU A 73 17.76 -12.45 24.33
N LYS A 74 16.46 -12.64 24.07
CA LYS A 74 15.86 -13.91 23.64
C LYS A 74 14.93 -13.66 22.46
N TYR A 75 15.01 -14.53 21.45
CA TYR A 75 14.14 -14.44 20.29
C TYR A 75 12.69 -14.74 20.68
N GLU A 76 11.81 -13.75 20.53
CA GLU A 76 10.39 -13.89 20.79
C GLU A 76 9.61 -13.87 19.47
N GLN A 77 9.15 -15.06 19.04
CA GLN A 77 8.22 -15.12 17.91
C GLN A 77 6.90 -14.46 18.30
N LYS A 78 6.55 -13.37 17.61
CA LYS A 78 5.22 -12.79 17.72
C LYS A 78 4.19 -13.85 17.35
N LYS A 79 3.49 -14.39 18.35
CA LYS A 79 2.21 -15.07 18.13
C LYS A 79 1.36 -14.07 17.36
N LYS A 80 1.09 -14.35 16.07
CA LYS A 80 0.19 -13.53 15.23
C LYS A 80 -1.16 -13.51 15.94
N LYS A 81 -1.41 -12.52 16.80
CA LYS A 81 -2.75 -12.22 17.27
C LYS A 81 -3.54 -11.94 16.00
N LYS A 82 -4.41 -12.87 15.60
CA LYS A 82 -5.38 -12.68 14.51
C LYS A 82 -6.42 -11.63 14.93
N THR A 83 -5.99 -10.45 15.37
CA THR A 83 -6.88 -9.30 15.44
C THR A 83 -6.99 -8.79 14.01
N GLN A 84 -8.02 -9.28 13.30
CA GLN A 84 -8.47 -8.67 12.07
C GLN A 84 -8.82 -7.22 12.42
N LYS A 85 -7.85 -6.30 12.34
CA LYS A 85 -8.14 -4.87 12.45
C LYS A 85 -9.18 -4.59 11.36
N PRO A 86 -10.38 -4.10 11.71
CA PRO A 86 -11.41 -3.87 10.70
C PRO A 86 -10.82 -2.97 9.63
N LYS A 87 -10.91 -3.40 8.36
CA LYS A 87 -10.52 -2.56 7.24
C LYS A 87 -11.29 -1.25 7.39
N ARG A 88 -10.57 -0.14 7.55
CA ARG A 88 -11.19 1.18 7.63
C ARG A 88 -11.94 1.45 6.32
N ASN A 89 -13.26 1.31 6.34
CA ASN A 89 -14.14 1.74 5.25
C ASN A 89 -14.15 3.27 5.23
N ARG A 90 -13.25 3.87 4.45
CA ARG A 90 -13.29 5.32 4.19
C ARG A 90 -14.49 5.62 3.30
N LYS A 91 -15.52 6.24 3.85
CA LYS A 91 -16.60 6.86 3.07
C LYS A 91 -16.00 8.04 2.30
N ARG A 92 -16.11 8.04 0.97
CA ARG A 92 -15.71 9.16 0.11
C ARG A 92 -16.95 9.96 -0.24
N ASN A 93 -16.86 11.29 -0.17
CA ASN A 93 -17.91 12.17 -0.69
C ASN A 93 -17.77 12.19 -2.22
N ILE A 94 -18.71 11.54 -2.90
CA ILE A 94 -18.72 11.43 -4.37
C ILE A 94 -19.76 12.41 -4.91
N THR A 95 -19.33 13.30 -5.80
CA THR A 95 -20.23 14.15 -6.58
C THR A 95 -20.50 13.48 -7.92
N TRP A 96 -21.77 13.24 -8.20
CA TRP A 96 -22.22 12.71 -9.48
C TRP A 96 -22.61 13.85 -10.42
N TYR A 97 -22.07 13.84 -11.63
CA TYR A 97 -22.47 14.70 -12.73
C TYR A 97 -23.23 13.87 -13.76
N ASN A 98 -24.48 14.26 -14.03
CA ASN A 98 -25.33 13.61 -15.03
C ASN A 98 -25.65 14.63 -16.13
N PRO A 99 -24.81 14.75 -17.17
CA PRO A 99 -25.08 15.70 -18.25
C PRO A 99 -26.34 15.31 -19.03
N PRO A 100 -27.02 16.29 -19.67
CA PRO A 100 -28.17 16.03 -20.52
C PRO A 100 -27.78 15.10 -21.68
N TYR A 101 -28.69 14.19 -22.05
CA TYR A 101 -28.48 13.24 -23.14
C TYR A 101 -28.44 13.93 -24.50
N ASP A 102 -27.44 13.58 -25.31
CA ASP A 102 -27.33 13.98 -26.72
C ASP A 102 -27.02 12.76 -27.60
N LYS A 103 -27.90 12.51 -28.59
CA LYS A 103 -27.79 11.41 -29.55
C LYS A 103 -26.66 11.61 -30.57
N ASN A 104 -26.28 12.86 -30.84
CA ASN A 104 -25.24 13.19 -31.82
C ASN A 104 -23.82 13.00 -31.26
N MET A 105 -23.71 12.80 -29.95
CA MET A 105 -22.45 12.70 -29.25
C MET A 105 -21.81 11.31 -29.44
N LYS A 106 -20.86 11.21 -30.37
CA LYS A 106 -20.09 9.98 -30.66
C LYS A 106 -18.84 9.80 -29.80
N THR A 107 -18.37 10.86 -29.14
CA THR A 107 -17.10 10.84 -28.38
C THR A 107 -17.27 10.27 -26.98
N ASN A 108 -16.25 9.57 -26.45
CA ASN A 108 -16.22 9.14 -25.05
C ASN A 108 -16.16 10.35 -24.10
N ILE A 109 -17.34 10.90 -23.76
CA ILE A 109 -17.43 12.11 -22.96
C ILE A 109 -16.91 11.90 -21.54
N GLY A 110 -17.06 10.70 -20.98
CA GLY A 110 -16.57 10.39 -19.64
C GLY A 110 -15.07 10.59 -19.54
N GLN A 111 -14.32 10.08 -20.53
CA GLN A 111 -12.88 10.27 -20.61
C GLN A 111 -12.50 11.74 -20.79
N LYS A 112 -13.12 12.45 -21.75
CA LYS A 112 -12.82 13.87 -22.02
C LYS A 112 -13.15 14.76 -20.81
N PHE A 113 -14.28 14.54 -20.17
CA PHE A 113 -14.71 15.26 -18.98
C PHE A 113 -13.71 15.07 -17.83
N LEU A 114 -13.31 13.83 -17.53
CA LEU A 114 -12.33 13.58 -16.46
C LEU A 114 -10.94 14.15 -16.80
N GLN A 115 -10.56 14.22 -18.08
CA GLN A 115 -9.35 14.91 -18.51
C GLN A 115 -9.42 16.41 -18.23
N ILE A 116 -10.55 17.04 -18.56
CA ILE A 116 -10.80 18.46 -18.26
C ILE A 116 -10.75 18.71 -16.75
N VAL A 117 -11.40 17.88 -15.93
CA VAL A 117 -11.35 17.99 -14.47
C VAL A 117 -9.91 17.97 -13.96
N ASN A 118 -9.08 17.04 -14.43
CA ASN A 118 -7.67 16.99 -14.00
C ASN A 118 -6.86 18.19 -14.50
N LYS A 119 -7.19 18.74 -15.67
CA LYS A 119 -6.50 19.92 -16.24
C LYS A 119 -6.87 21.21 -15.52
N CYS A 120 -8.16 21.41 -15.22
CA CYS A 120 -8.67 22.61 -14.56
C CYS A 120 -8.39 22.60 -13.06
N PHE A 121 -8.33 21.42 -12.43
CA PHE A 121 -8.07 21.27 -11.00
C PHE A 121 -6.79 20.45 -10.77
N PRO A 122 -5.59 21.01 -11.07
CA PRO A 122 -4.33 20.36 -10.74
C PRO A 122 -4.11 20.32 -9.22
N LYS A 123 -3.15 19.51 -8.73
CA LYS A 123 -2.93 19.29 -7.29
C LYS A 123 -2.75 20.56 -6.44
N VAL A 124 -2.21 21.61 -7.06
CA VAL A 124 -1.95 22.91 -6.44
C VAL A 124 -3.22 23.75 -6.28
N HIS A 125 -4.26 23.48 -7.08
CA HIS A 125 -5.49 24.26 -7.09
C HIS A 125 -6.28 24.09 -5.77
N PRO A 126 -6.82 25.17 -5.17
CA PRO A 126 -7.55 25.11 -3.90
C PRO A 126 -8.68 24.06 -3.86
N LEU A 127 -9.40 23.93 -4.97
CA LEU A 127 -10.52 22.99 -5.10
C LEU A 127 -10.13 21.55 -5.46
N HIS A 128 -8.86 21.22 -5.69
CA HIS A 128 -8.47 19.87 -6.10
C HIS A 128 -8.86 18.79 -5.08
N LYS A 129 -8.92 19.13 -3.79
CA LYS A 129 -9.39 18.20 -2.74
C LYS A 129 -10.85 17.76 -2.96
N ILE A 130 -11.67 18.62 -3.55
CA ILE A 130 -13.11 18.42 -3.79
C ILE A 130 -13.34 17.96 -5.24
N CYS A 131 -12.67 18.59 -6.21
CA CYS A 131 -12.84 18.36 -7.64
C CYS A 131 -11.62 17.62 -8.19
N ASN A 132 -11.67 16.29 -8.17
CA ASN A 132 -10.67 15.42 -8.78
C ASN A 132 -11.31 14.14 -9.32
N LYS A 133 -10.55 13.35 -10.08
CA LYS A 133 -11.02 12.08 -10.66
C LYS A 133 -11.48 11.02 -9.63
N ASN A 134 -11.12 11.16 -8.36
CA ASN A 134 -11.51 10.22 -7.30
C ASN A 134 -12.81 10.64 -6.59
N THR A 135 -13.20 11.92 -6.71
CA THR A 135 -14.37 12.51 -6.04
C THR A 135 -15.51 12.80 -7.02
N ILE A 136 -15.21 13.18 -8.26
CA ILE A 136 -16.23 13.43 -9.29
C ILE A 136 -16.42 12.17 -10.15
N LYS A 137 -17.67 11.75 -10.31
CA LYS A 137 -18.07 10.70 -11.24
C LYS A 137 -19.07 11.24 -12.25
N ILE A 138 -19.06 10.66 -13.44
CA ILE A 138 -19.99 11.01 -14.52
C ILE A 138 -20.84 9.79 -14.86
N SER A 139 -22.16 9.96 -14.90
CA SER A 139 -23.14 8.93 -15.26
C SER A 139 -23.60 9.10 -16.71
N TYR A 140 -22.66 9.14 -17.66
CA TYR A 140 -22.96 9.25 -19.08
C TYR A 140 -22.24 8.15 -19.85
N SER A 141 -23.01 7.28 -20.50
CA SER A 141 -22.49 6.15 -21.27
C SER A 141 -22.84 6.33 -22.74
N CYS A 142 -21.83 6.50 -23.58
CA CYS A 142 -21.98 6.23 -25.01
C CYS A 142 -21.79 4.72 -25.16
N MET A 143 -22.87 3.96 -25.40
CA MET A 143 -22.72 2.54 -25.70
C MET A 143 -21.76 2.37 -26.89
N PRO A 144 -20.83 1.40 -26.84
CA PRO A 144 -20.02 1.09 -28.02
C PRO A 144 -20.95 0.65 -29.16
N ASN A 145 -20.51 0.85 -30.41
CA ASN A 145 -21.28 0.43 -31.57
C ASN A 145 -21.59 -1.08 -31.46
N ILE A 146 -22.87 -1.45 -31.45
CA ILE A 146 -23.32 -2.85 -31.28
C ILE A 146 -22.65 -3.78 -32.30
N ASN A 147 -22.38 -3.30 -33.51
CA ASN A 147 -21.68 -4.04 -34.56
C ASN A 147 -20.24 -4.39 -34.11
N THR A 148 -19.53 -3.45 -33.50
CA THR A 148 -18.17 -3.70 -33.00
C THR A 148 -18.14 -4.72 -31.85
N VAL A 149 -19.17 -4.73 -31.01
CA VAL A 149 -19.32 -5.71 -29.93
C VAL A 149 -19.52 -7.11 -30.51
N ILE A 150 -20.46 -7.25 -31.46
CA ILE A 150 -20.76 -8.52 -32.13
C ILE A 150 -19.53 -9.05 -32.88
N GLN A 151 -18.83 -8.20 -33.64
CA GLN A 151 -17.62 -8.57 -34.35
C GLN A 151 -16.51 -9.06 -33.40
N GLY A 152 -16.33 -8.39 -32.26
CA GLY A 152 -15.37 -8.78 -31.24
C GLY A 152 -15.69 -10.15 -30.62
N ASP A 153 -16.96 -10.40 -30.32
CA ASP A 153 -17.42 -11.68 -29.78
C ASP A 153 -17.26 -12.82 -30.80
N ASN A 154 -17.62 -12.58 -32.06
CA ASN A 154 -17.45 -13.55 -33.14
C ASN A 154 -15.97 -13.90 -33.34
N LYS A 155 -15.09 -12.88 -33.35
CA LYS A 155 -13.63 -13.08 -33.45
C LYS A 155 -13.10 -13.90 -32.27
N ARG A 156 -13.60 -13.65 -31.06
CA ARG A 156 -13.19 -14.40 -29.85
C ARG A 156 -13.63 -15.87 -29.93
N LYS A 157 -14.86 -16.15 -30.34
CA LYS A 157 -15.38 -17.52 -30.50
C LYS A 157 -14.59 -18.29 -31.57
N ILE A 158 -14.38 -17.68 -32.73
CA ILE A 158 -13.59 -18.28 -33.82
C ILE A 158 -12.16 -18.59 -33.37
N ASN A 159 -11.50 -17.68 -32.66
CA ASN A 159 -10.14 -17.92 -32.16
C ASN A 159 -10.10 -19.03 -31.11
N LYS A 160 -11.08 -19.08 -30.21
CA LYS A 160 -11.19 -20.14 -29.20
C LYS A 160 -11.38 -21.52 -29.84
N GLU A 161 -12.23 -21.61 -30.87
CA GLU A 161 -12.43 -22.84 -31.65
C GLU A 161 -11.17 -23.26 -32.40
N ARG A 162 -10.36 -22.31 -32.91
CA ARG A 162 -9.05 -22.64 -33.50
C ARG A 162 -8.07 -23.17 -32.45
N ASP A 163 -8.00 -22.50 -31.30
CA ASP A 163 -7.11 -22.91 -30.21
C ASP A 163 -7.46 -24.31 -29.67
N GLU A 164 -8.76 -24.66 -29.66
CA GLU A 164 -9.32 -25.97 -29.27
C GLU A 164 -9.16 -27.06 -30.37
N LYS A 165 -9.23 -26.71 -31.65
CA LYS A 165 -8.93 -27.66 -32.74
C LYS A 165 -7.43 -27.94 -32.89
N ASP A 166 -6.59 -26.96 -32.55
CA ASP A 166 -5.13 -27.13 -32.52
C ASP A 166 -4.65 -27.92 -31.29
N THR A 167 -5.51 -28.34 -30.36
CA THR A 167 -5.11 -29.16 -29.19
C THR A 167 -4.98 -30.66 -29.49
N ASP A 168 -5.55 -31.17 -30.58
CA ASP A 168 -5.39 -32.58 -30.97
C ASP A 168 -4.07 -32.85 -31.74
N ASN A 169 -3.30 -31.80 -32.07
CA ASN A 169 -1.99 -31.88 -32.73
C ASN A 169 -0.95 -30.94 -32.08
N LYS A 170 -0.88 -30.89 -30.75
CA LYS A 170 0.18 -30.14 -30.04
C LYS A 170 1.11 -31.10 -29.30
N GLU A 171 2.33 -31.25 -29.85
CA GLU A 171 3.48 -31.69 -29.06
C GLU A 171 3.58 -30.86 -27.77
N GLU A 172 3.74 -31.54 -26.63
CA GLU A 172 3.82 -30.93 -25.30
C GLU A 172 4.86 -29.81 -25.24
N ARG A 173 4.44 -28.60 -24.84
CA ARG A 173 5.35 -27.50 -24.54
C ARG A 173 6.10 -27.78 -23.23
N LYS A 174 7.33 -28.30 -23.31
CA LYS A 174 8.13 -28.70 -22.15
C LYS A 174 8.92 -27.58 -21.44
N CYS A 175 8.84 -26.30 -21.82
CA CYS A 175 9.49 -25.24 -21.03
C CYS A 175 8.96 -23.81 -21.25
N ASN A 176 8.82 -23.06 -20.14
CA ASN A 176 8.38 -21.67 -20.10
C ASN A 176 9.53 -20.69 -19.79
N ARG A 177 10.75 -20.95 -20.29
CA ARG A 177 11.94 -20.10 -20.03
C ARG A 177 12.12 -19.02 -21.08
N ARG A 178 12.38 -17.78 -20.64
CA ARG A 178 12.69 -16.61 -21.49
C ARG A 178 14.13 -16.57 -21.99
N ILE A 179 15.06 -17.35 -21.41
CA ILE A 179 16.49 -17.29 -21.71
C ILE A 179 16.99 -18.66 -22.16
N LYS A 180 17.46 -18.73 -23.42
CA LYS A 180 17.90 -19.95 -24.11
C LYS A 180 19.23 -20.51 -23.57
N GLN A 181 20.11 -19.64 -23.06
CA GLN A 181 21.49 -19.99 -22.71
C GLN A 181 21.63 -20.83 -21.43
N ASN A 182 20.62 -20.89 -20.56
CA ASN A 182 20.63 -21.70 -19.33
C ASN A 182 19.68 -22.92 -19.39
N CYS A 183 19.40 -23.45 -20.59
CA CYS A 183 18.57 -24.66 -20.69
C CYS A 183 19.45 -25.91 -20.49
N PRO A 184 19.21 -26.72 -19.43
CA PRO A 184 20.02 -27.91 -19.13
C PRO A 184 19.82 -29.06 -20.15
N LEU A 185 18.91 -28.90 -21.13
CA LEU A 185 18.67 -29.87 -22.21
C LEU A 185 19.22 -29.32 -23.53
N LYS A 186 20.29 -29.94 -24.05
CA LYS A 186 20.83 -29.66 -25.39
C LYS A 186 19.85 -30.20 -26.45
N GLY A 187 19.24 -29.32 -27.25
CA GLY A 187 18.52 -29.73 -28.48
C GLY A 187 17.19 -29.05 -28.80
N GLY A 188 16.61 -28.21 -27.93
CA GLY A 188 15.32 -27.57 -28.23
C GLY A 188 15.43 -26.32 -29.12
N MET A 189 14.89 -26.36 -30.35
CA MET A 189 14.75 -25.17 -31.20
C MET A 189 13.60 -24.26 -30.70
N PRO A 190 13.81 -22.93 -30.61
CA PRO A 190 12.74 -21.99 -30.31
C PRO A 190 12.05 -21.49 -31.59
N THR A 191 10.71 -21.43 -31.56
CA THR A 191 9.91 -20.79 -32.60
C THR A 191 9.99 -19.26 -32.48
N ILE A 192 10.39 -18.62 -33.57
CA ILE A 192 10.40 -17.16 -33.71
C ILE A 192 8.96 -16.72 -34.00
N ARG A 193 8.37 -15.88 -33.13
CA ARG A 193 7.15 -15.15 -33.48
C ARG A 193 7.55 -14.02 -34.42
N GLY A 194 7.18 -14.13 -35.70
CA GLY A 194 7.30 -13.04 -36.66
C GLY A 194 6.43 -11.86 -36.25
N TYR A 195 7.02 -10.67 -36.23
CA TYR A 195 6.29 -9.40 -36.28
C TYR A 195 5.85 -9.14 -37.73
N PRO A 196 4.69 -8.51 -37.97
CA PRO A 196 4.27 -8.13 -39.32
C PRO A 196 5.18 -7.00 -39.85
N PRO A 197 5.48 -6.98 -41.17
CA PRO A 197 6.33 -5.94 -41.75
C PRO A 197 5.63 -4.58 -41.77
N SER A 198 6.46 -3.53 -41.81
CA SER A 198 6.07 -2.11 -41.96
C SER A 198 5.64 -1.82 -43.39
#